data_AF-A0A6N7D850-F1
#
_entry.id   AF-A0A6N7D850-F1
#
_cell.length_a   1.000
_cell.length_b   1.000
_cell.length_c   1.000
_cell.angle_alpha   90.00
_cell.angle_beta   90.00
_cell.angle_gamma   90.00
#
_symmetry.space_group_name_H-M   'P 1'
#
loop_
_entity.id
_entity.type
_entity.pdbx_description
1 polymer ?
#
loop_
_entity_poly.entity_id
_entity_poly.type
_entity_poly.pdbx_seq_one_letter_code
_entity_poly.pdbx_strand_id
1 'polypeptide(L)'
;MKKTSSFPAHVRLRPSAAAVCALLVNSSIGVAFAQEMSQLPAITVFGSSSASDYAADAADNTTRTNTPLKDYPASIQVVPGEVLRARGVTRTDQLAENVSGVLAEANYGGNGATFFNIRGFSESNGLRDGFRNYGYYAFRDVQNIDRVEVFKGPAGALYGGIGAVGGYINTVSKRPERESFGEVGNNGWLVRPRTHHHRRQPGAGQRPEHPPECRRREELGLSR
;
A
#
# COMPACT_ATOMS: atom_id res chain seq x y z
N MET A 1 -29.05 -75.38 -4.97
CA MET A 1 -28.44 -74.27 -5.74
C MET A 1 -26.93 -74.45 -5.71
N LYS A 2 -26.30 -74.47 -6.91
CA LYS A 2 -24.89 -74.17 -7.29
C LYS A 2 -23.77 -74.84 -6.45
N LYS A 3 -23.08 -75.89 -6.94
CA LYS A 3 -21.83 -75.88 -7.79
C LYS A 3 -20.67 -75.11 -7.11
N THR A 4 -19.43 -75.60 -6.92
CA THR A 4 -18.59 -76.42 -7.82
C THR A 4 -17.24 -76.83 -7.17
N SER A 5 -16.87 -78.09 -7.39
CA SER A 5 -15.56 -78.70 -7.77
C SER A 5 -14.23 -78.36 -7.08
N SER A 6 -13.64 -79.43 -6.54
CA SER A 6 -12.22 -79.77 -6.33
C SER A 6 -11.33 -79.64 -7.59
N PHE A 7 -9.99 -79.58 -7.43
CA PHE A 7 -9.00 -80.49 -8.05
C PHE A 7 -7.57 -80.24 -7.45
N PRO A 8 -6.63 -81.23 -7.50
CA PRO A 8 -5.39 -81.37 -6.72
C PRO A 8 -4.09 -81.23 -7.55
N ALA A 9 -2.89 -81.42 -6.94
CA ALA A 9 -1.66 -82.05 -7.51
C ALA A 9 -0.39 -81.74 -6.67
N HIS A 10 0.30 -82.71 -6.07
CA HIS A 10 1.47 -83.49 -6.56
C HIS A 10 2.88 -82.84 -6.37
N VAL A 11 3.52 -83.15 -5.24
CA VAL A 11 4.80 -83.89 -5.03
C VAL A 11 6.08 -83.62 -5.90
N ARG A 12 7.21 -83.50 -5.16
CA ARG A 12 8.68 -83.67 -5.48
C ARG A 12 9.37 -82.50 -6.21
N LEU A 13 10.67 -82.15 -6.03
CA LEU A 13 11.92 -82.86 -5.69
C LEU A 13 12.97 -81.83 -5.15
N ARG A 14 13.96 -82.27 -4.35
CA ARG A 14 15.27 -81.59 -4.21
C ARG A 14 16.25 -82.20 -5.21
N PRO A 15 17.24 -81.46 -5.77
CA PRO A 15 18.60 -81.61 -5.23
C PRO A 15 19.51 -80.37 -5.34
N SER A 16 20.63 -80.50 -4.63
CA SER A 16 21.85 -79.72 -4.54
C SER A 16 22.69 -79.58 -5.83
N ALA A 17 23.54 -78.54 -5.81
CA ALA A 17 24.91 -78.46 -6.36
C ALA A 17 25.16 -77.43 -7.48
N ALA A 18 26.26 -76.70 -7.28
CA ALA A 18 27.11 -76.01 -8.27
C ALA A 18 26.59 -74.71 -8.92
N ALA A 19 27.09 -73.58 -8.41
CA ALA A 19 27.84 -72.58 -9.22
C ALA A 19 28.26 -71.40 -8.32
N VAL A 20 29.38 -71.57 -7.59
CA VAL A 20 30.15 -70.43 -7.10
C VAL A 20 30.89 -69.87 -8.32
N CYS A 21 30.32 -68.86 -8.96
CA CYS A 21 30.99 -68.08 -10.00
C CYS A 21 31.74 -66.91 -9.36
N ALA A 22 32.99 -66.80 -9.73
CA ALA A 22 34.06 -66.05 -9.10
C ALA A 22 33.95 -64.53 -9.24
N LEU A 23 34.57 -63.84 -8.28
CA LEU A 23 34.95 -62.43 -8.37
C LEU A 23 35.86 -62.17 -9.58
N LEU A 24 35.70 -60.99 -10.21
CA LEU A 24 36.69 -59.90 -10.32
C LEU A 24 36.47 -59.07 -11.60
N VAL A 25 36.76 -57.77 -11.47
CA VAL A 25 36.87 -56.73 -12.52
C VAL A 25 35.59 -55.95 -12.83
N ASN A 26 35.35 -54.88 -12.06
CA ASN A 26 35.34 -53.51 -12.61
C ASN A 26 35.39 -52.46 -11.48
N SER A 27 36.59 -52.18 -10.97
CA SER A 27 36.81 -51.07 -10.02
C SER A 27 37.19 -49.81 -10.78
N SER A 28 36.18 -49.14 -11.34
CA SER A 28 36.29 -47.73 -11.73
C SER A 28 35.66 -46.89 -10.62
N ILE A 29 36.39 -46.68 -9.53
CA ILE A 29 36.00 -45.71 -8.50
C ILE A 29 36.25 -44.33 -9.12
N GLY A 30 35.22 -43.77 -9.74
CA GLY A 30 35.19 -42.35 -10.06
C GLY A 30 35.18 -41.57 -8.75
N VAL A 31 36.28 -40.88 -8.45
CA VAL A 31 36.33 -39.93 -7.34
C VAL A 31 35.48 -38.72 -7.74
N ALA A 32 34.22 -38.71 -7.29
CA ALA A 32 33.38 -37.54 -7.37
C ALA A 32 33.88 -36.53 -6.31
N PHE A 33 34.45 -35.41 -6.74
CA PHE A 33 34.67 -34.28 -5.86
C PHE A 33 33.31 -33.73 -5.44
N ALA A 34 32.93 -33.96 -4.18
CA ALA A 34 31.80 -33.27 -3.58
C ALA A 34 32.16 -31.78 -3.46
N GLN A 35 31.57 -30.95 -4.31
CA GLN A 35 31.69 -29.50 -4.19
C GLN A 35 30.78 -29.06 -3.04
N GLU A 36 31.36 -28.77 -1.88
CA GLU A 36 30.62 -28.23 -0.75
C GLU A 36 30.25 -26.77 -1.05
N MET A 37 29.04 -26.57 -1.52
CA MET A 37 28.50 -25.24 -1.81
C MET A 37 28.32 -24.47 -0.49
N SER A 38 29.18 -23.47 -0.26
CA SER A 38 29.00 -22.52 0.83
C SER A 38 27.81 -21.59 0.51
N GLN A 39 26.67 -21.84 1.15
CA GLN A 39 25.51 -20.94 1.10
C GLN A 39 25.67 -19.85 2.17
N LEU A 40 25.61 -18.59 1.73
CA LEU A 40 25.63 -17.44 2.64
C LEU A 40 24.33 -17.38 3.46
N PRO A 41 24.40 -16.92 4.72
CA PRO A 41 23.20 -16.72 5.53
C PRO A 41 22.30 -15.65 4.90
N ALA A 42 20.99 -15.91 4.90
CA ALA A 42 20.01 -14.97 4.39
C ALA A 42 19.98 -13.70 5.27
N ILE A 43 20.02 -12.54 4.62
CA ILE A 43 19.88 -11.24 5.28
C ILE A 43 18.44 -10.77 5.08
N THR A 44 17.71 -10.62 6.19
CA THR A 44 16.38 -10.01 6.18
C THR A 44 16.51 -8.53 6.53
N VAL A 45 16.12 -7.66 5.60
CA VAL A 45 16.09 -6.21 5.81
C VAL A 45 14.69 -5.83 6.27
N PHE A 46 14.58 -5.31 7.49
CA PHE A 46 13.35 -4.71 7.99
C PHE A 46 13.35 -3.21 7.72
N GLY A 47 12.25 -2.70 7.16
CA GLY A 47 12.00 -1.26 7.10
C GLY A 47 11.07 -0.86 8.25
N SER A 48 11.52 0.03 9.13
CA SER A 48 10.66 0.66 10.13
C SER A 48 10.19 2.01 9.61
N SER A 49 8.87 2.18 9.46
CA SER A 49 8.22 3.46 9.19
C SER A 49 7.47 3.89 10.45
N SER A 50 7.81 5.06 10.99
CA SER A 50 7.08 5.69 12.09
C SER A 50 6.03 6.66 11.52
N ALA A 51 5.17 6.17 10.63
CA ALA A 51 4.03 6.96 10.18
C ALA A 51 2.95 6.92 11.27
N SER A 52 2.49 8.10 11.70
CA SER A 52 1.32 8.21 12.58
C SER A 52 0.07 7.88 11.77
N ASP A 53 -0.74 6.91 12.22
CA ASP A 53 -1.99 6.50 11.57
C ASP A 53 -2.99 7.66 11.36
N TYR A 54 -2.82 8.77 12.09
CA TYR A 54 -3.68 9.95 12.03
C TYR A 54 -3.09 11.15 11.29
N ALA A 55 -1.84 11.06 10.82
CA ALA A 55 -1.17 12.15 10.10
C ALA A 55 -0.82 11.70 8.69
N ALA A 56 -1.05 12.56 7.70
CA ALA A 56 -0.61 12.31 6.33
C ALA A 56 0.47 13.32 5.94
N ASP A 57 1.52 12.84 5.28
CA ASP A 57 2.66 13.67 4.86
C ASP A 57 2.47 14.30 3.47
N ALA A 58 1.54 13.76 2.67
CA ALA A 58 1.31 14.18 1.28
C ALA A 58 -0.16 14.02 0.86
N ALA A 59 -0.55 14.74 -0.20
CA ALA A 59 -1.88 14.69 -0.83
C ALA A 59 -1.75 14.65 -2.36
N ASP A 60 -1.13 13.59 -2.88
CA ASP A 60 -0.73 13.48 -4.29
C ASP A 60 -1.92 13.59 -5.27
N ASN A 61 -3.07 13.02 -4.89
CA ASN A 61 -4.27 13.03 -5.73
C ASN A 61 -4.83 14.46 -5.90
N THR A 62 -4.74 15.28 -4.85
CA THR A 62 -5.27 16.65 -4.84
C THR A 62 -4.26 17.68 -5.38
N THR A 63 -2.97 17.46 -5.19
CA THR A 63 -1.93 18.38 -5.67
C THR A 63 -1.46 18.06 -7.09
N ARG A 64 -1.78 16.87 -7.60
CA ARG A 64 -1.24 16.28 -8.85
C ARG A 64 0.29 16.14 -8.88
N THR A 65 0.93 16.26 -7.74
CA THR A 65 2.39 16.18 -7.58
C THR A 65 2.72 15.39 -6.32
N ASN A 66 3.82 14.65 -6.29
CA ASN A 66 4.30 14.02 -5.07
C ASN A 66 5.13 15.03 -4.25
N THR A 67 4.45 16.03 -3.71
CA THR A 67 5.05 17.11 -2.92
C THR A 67 4.58 16.99 -1.46
N PRO A 68 5.49 17.00 -0.48
CA PRO A 68 5.10 17.03 0.93
C PRO A 68 4.18 18.20 1.25
N LEU A 69 3.22 18.01 2.15
CA LEU A 69 2.24 19.04 2.52
C LEU A 69 2.91 20.33 3.04
N LYS A 70 4.06 20.20 3.72
CA LYS A 70 4.84 21.33 4.24
C LYS A 70 5.42 22.24 3.15
N ASP A 71 5.65 21.69 1.95
CA ASP A 71 6.30 22.38 0.84
C ASP A 71 5.25 22.89 -0.18
N TYR A 72 3.97 22.57 0.04
CA TYR A 72 2.89 22.99 -0.84
C TYR A 72 2.40 24.40 -0.46
N PRO A 73 2.26 25.34 -1.43
CA PRO A 73 1.99 26.75 -1.14
C PRO A 73 0.53 27.04 -0.74
N ALA A 74 -0.34 26.04 -0.65
CA ALA A 74 -1.74 26.17 -0.26
C ALA A 74 -2.08 25.31 0.95
N SER A 75 -3.14 25.69 1.66
CA SER A 75 -3.60 24.95 2.83
C SER A 75 -4.37 23.70 2.40
N ILE A 76 -3.78 22.54 2.66
CA ILE A 76 -4.38 21.23 2.42
C ILE A 76 -4.49 20.51 3.75
N GLN A 77 -5.65 19.91 4.02
CA GLN A 77 -5.83 19.01 5.15
C GLN A 77 -6.21 17.62 4.64
N VAL A 78 -5.58 16.61 5.21
CA VAL A 78 -5.86 15.21 4.89
C VAL A 78 -6.42 14.58 6.15
N VAL A 79 -7.56 13.91 5.99
CA VAL A 79 -8.21 13.12 7.03
C VAL A 79 -8.07 11.65 6.62
N PRO A 80 -7.15 10.90 7.24
CA PRO A 80 -7.01 9.47 7.01
C PRO A 80 -8.30 8.73 7.36
N GLY A 81 -8.57 7.62 6.68
CA GLY A 81 -9.73 6.78 6.94
C GLY A 81 -9.75 6.29 8.39
N GLU A 82 -8.59 6.06 9.01
CA GLU A 82 -8.38 5.71 10.42
C GLU A 82 -9.07 6.70 11.36
N VAL A 83 -8.96 8.01 11.06
CA VAL A 83 -9.63 9.07 11.83
C VAL A 83 -11.14 8.98 11.66
N LEU A 84 -11.62 8.76 10.44
CA LEU A 84 -13.05 8.62 10.14
C LEU A 84 -13.65 7.44 10.90
N ARG A 85 -12.91 6.33 11.01
CA ARG A 85 -13.30 5.16 11.81
C ARG A 85 -13.36 5.46 13.28
N ALA A 86 -12.28 6.06 13.81
CA ALA A 86 -12.17 6.39 15.22
C ALA A 86 -13.28 7.34 15.69
N ARG A 87 -13.75 8.23 14.81
CA ARG A 87 -14.87 9.13 15.08
C ARG A 87 -16.26 8.56 14.78
N GLY A 88 -16.35 7.34 14.22
CA GLY A 88 -17.64 6.72 13.88
C GLY A 88 -18.39 7.43 12.74
N VAL A 89 -17.66 8.02 11.79
CA VAL A 89 -18.25 8.78 10.68
C VAL A 89 -18.94 7.83 9.70
N THR A 90 -20.26 7.93 9.59
CA THR A 90 -21.08 7.04 8.75
C THR A 90 -21.62 7.73 7.50
N ARG A 91 -21.51 9.05 7.44
CA ARG A 91 -22.05 9.88 6.38
C ARG A 91 -21.03 10.91 5.92
N THR A 92 -21.13 11.31 4.65
CA THR A 92 -20.19 12.26 4.03
C THR A 92 -20.26 13.65 4.67
N ASP A 93 -21.42 14.10 5.14
CA ASP A 93 -21.62 15.41 5.81
C ASP A 93 -20.78 15.53 7.10
N GLN A 94 -20.70 14.46 7.89
CA GLN A 94 -19.90 14.39 9.12
C GLN A 94 -18.38 14.51 8.86
N LEU A 95 -17.91 14.37 7.61
CA LEU A 95 -16.50 14.59 7.27
C LEU A 95 -16.06 16.03 7.57
N ALA A 96 -16.98 17.01 7.45
CA ALA A 96 -16.69 18.41 7.73
C ALA A 96 -16.23 18.65 9.17
N GLU A 97 -16.73 17.86 10.14
CA GLU A 97 -16.36 17.97 11.56
C GLU A 97 -14.89 17.62 11.84
N ASN A 98 -14.23 16.97 10.88
CA ASN A 98 -12.82 16.61 10.96
C ASN A 98 -11.89 17.66 10.35
N VAL A 99 -12.43 18.66 9.65
CA VAL A 99 -11.65 19.61 8.87
C VAL A 99 -12.01 21.04 9.28
N SER A 100 -11.02 21.80 9.74
CA SER A 100 -11.25 23.19 10.14
C SER A 100 -11.71 24.05 8.96
N GLY A 101 -12.71 24.90 9.15
CA GLY A 101 -13.16 25.84 8.11
C GLY A 101 -13.93 25.20 6.95
N VAL A 102 -14.38 23.96 7.14
CA VAL A 102 -15.37 23.28 6.30
C VAL A 102 -16.62 23.06 7.12
N LEU A 103 -17.78 23.36 6.55
CA LEU A 103 -19.09 23.11 7.16
C LEU A 103 -19.93 22.32 6.17
N ALA A 104 -20.65 21.30 6.65
CA ALA A 104 -21.66 20.66 5.82
C ALA A 104 -22.89 21.59 5.73
N GLU A 105 -23.40 21.77 4.51
CA GLU A 105 -24.67 22.46 4.33
C GLU A 105 -25.81 21.53 4.75
N ALA A 106 -26.81 22.07 5.43
CA ALA A 106 -27.93 21.29 5.92
C ALA A 106 -28.74 20.75 4.73
N ASN A 107 -28.68 19.44 4.52
CA ASN A 107 -29.55 18.74 3.59
C ASN A 107 -30.70 18.11 4.40
N TYR A 108 -31.83 18.83 4.52
CA TYR A 108 -33.03 18.45 5.28
C TYR A 108 -33.79 17.25 4.69
N GLY A 109 -33.09 16.15 4.36
CA GLY A 109 -33.68 14.97 3.74
C GLY A 109 -34.01 15.13 2.25
N GLY A 110 -33.37 16.08 1.56
CA GLY A 110 -33.52 16.30 0.12
C GLY A 110 -32.81 15.23 -0.73
N ASN A 111 -32.40 15.61 -1.93
CA ASN A 111 -31.95 14.74 -3.04
C ASN A 111 -30.69 13.88 -2.77
N GLY A 112 -30.21 13.81 -1.53
CA GLY A 112 -28.98 13.11 -1.17
C GLY A 112 -27.69 13.77 -1.59
N ALA A 113 -27.79 14.99 -2.13
CA ALA A 113 -26.67 15.86 -2.41
C ALA A 113 -26.15 16.46 -1.10
N THR A 114 -24.94 16.10 -0.67
CA THR A 114 -24.26 16.86 0.37
C THR A 114 -23.54 18.03 -0.29
N PHE A 115 -23.65 19.21 0.29
CA PHE A 115 -22.89 20.40 -0.10
C PHE A 115 -21.98 20.78 1.06
N PHE A 116 -20.85 21.41 0.76
CA PHE A 116 -19.94 21.88 1.78
C PHE A 116 -19.66 23.35 1.60
N ASN A 117 -19.62 24.09 2.69
CA ASN A 117 -19.12 25.43 2.72
C ASN A 117 -17.64 25.40 3.12
N ILE A 118 -16.76 25.94 2.29
CA ILE A 118 -15.32 26.05 2.58
C ILE A 118 -14.97 27.53 2.66
N ARG A 119 -14.50 27.98 3.84
CA ARG A 119 -14.15 29.39 4.11
C ARG A 119 -15.25 30.41 3.73
N GLY A 120 -16.52 30.05 3.89
CA GLY A 120 -17.67 30.92 3.59
C GLY A 120 -18.30 30.70 2.21
N PHE A 121 -17.64 29.98 1.30
CA PHE A 121 -18.16 29.72 -0.05
C PHE A 121 -18.84 28.36 -0.13
N SER A 122 -20.07 28.31 -0.65
CA SER A 122 -20.78 27.05 -0.88
C SER A 122 -20.20 26.33 -2.11
N GLU A 123 -19.83 25.07 -1.90
CA GLU A 123 -19.21 24.18 -2.86
C GLU A 123 -20.08 22.96 -3.14
N SER A 124 -20.44 22.82 -4.41
CA SER A 124 -21.31 21.75 -4.92
C SER A 124 -20.55 20.66 -5.66
N ASN A 125 -19.31 20.94 -6.08
CA ASN A 125 -18.49 20.02 -6.86
C ASN A 125 -17.38 19.44 -6.00
N GLY A 126 -17.34 18.11 -5.95
CA GLY A 126 -16.26 17.36 -5.32
C GLY A 126 -15.28 16.78 -6.33
N LEU A 127 -14.17 16.31 -5.80
CA LEU A 127 -13.23 15.46 -6.52
C LEU A 127 -13.35 14.02 -5.99
N ARG A 128 -13.11 13.06 -6.87
CA ARG A 128 -12.92 11.67 -6.51
C ARG A 128 -11.65 11.18 -7.18
N ASP A 129 -10.71 10.70 -6.38
CA ASP A 129 -9.41 10.24 -6.86
C ASP A 129 -8.70 11.29 -7.74
N GLY A 130 -8.91 12.59 -7.48
CA GLY A 130 -8.34 13.70 -8.25
C GLY A 130 -9.08 14.06 -9.54
N PHE A 131 -10.21 13.43 -9.83
CA PHE A 131 -11.07 13.75 -10.97
C PHE A 131 -12.36 14.41 -10.53
N ARG A 132 -12.90 15.27 -11.39
CA ARG A 132 -14.17 15.95 -11.10
C ARG A 132 -15.29 14.93 -10.98
N ASN A 133 -15.98 14.95 -9.85
CA ASN A 133 -17.09 14.07 -9.58
C ASN A 133 -18.40 14.85 -9.78
N TYR A 134 -19.08 14.58 -10.90
CA TYR A 134 -20.36 15.22 -11.23
C TYR A 134 -21.51 14.51 -10.50
N GLY A 135 -22.39 15.27 -9.85
CA GLY A 135 -23.58 14.72 -9.16
C GLY A 135 -23.61 14.93 -7.64
N TYR A 136 -22.98 16.01 -7.16
CA TYR A 136 -22.87 16.35 -5.74
C TYR A 136 -22.05 15.32 -4.94
N TYR A 137 -21.75 15.63 -3.68
CA TYR A 137 -21.26 14.63 -2.74
C TYR A 137 -22.44 13.72 -2.36
N ALA A 138 -22.85 12.87 -3.31
CA ALA A 138 -23.95 11.93 -3.14
C ALA A 138 -23.71 11.02 -1.92
N PHE A 139 -24.76 10.37 -1.41
CA PHE A 139 -24.64 9.32 -0.40
C PHE A 139 -23.63 8.26 -0.87
N ARG A 140 -22.42 8.34 -0.32
CA ARG A 140 -21.36 7.37 -0.55
C ARG A 140 -21.04 6.77 0.80
N ASP A 141 -20.86 5.46 0.77
CA ASP A 141 -20.40 4.75 1.94
C ASP A 141 -18.99 5.22 2.26
N VAL A 142 -18.81 5.76 3.46
CA VAL A 142 -17.51 6.17 4.00
C VAL A 142 -16.56 4.98 4.07
N GLN A 143 -17.09 3.74 4.09
CA GLN A 143 -16.30 2.53 4.09
C GLN A 143 -15.44 2.32 2.84
N ASN A 144 -15.78 2.92 1.69
CA ASN A 144 -14.95 2.84 0.48
C ASN A 144 -13.87 3.94 0.40
N ILE A 145 -13.82 4.82 1.41
CA ILE A 145 -12.90 5.95 1.44
C ILE A 145 -11.62 5.52 2.16
N ASP A 146 -10.47 5.69 1.50
CA ASP A 146 -9.15 5.55 2.14
C ASP A 146 -8.84 6.79 2.98
N ARG A 147 -9.10 7.97 2.41
CA ARG A 147 -8.90 9.26 3.06
C ARG A 147 -9.64 10.37 2.32
N VAL A 148 -9.80 11.50 2.99
CA VAL A 148 -10.39 12.71 2.44
C VAL A 148 -9.35 13.81 2.43
N GLU A 149 -9.15 14.44 1.28
CA GLU A 149 -8.18 15.51 1.10
C GLU A 149 -8.97 16.81 0.82
N VAL A 150 -8.76 17.84 1.61
CA VAL A 150 -9.43 19.14 1.47
C VAL A 150 -8.42 20.19 1.06
N PHE A 151 -8.56 20.69 -0.15
CA PHE A 151 -7.83 21.82 -0.67
C PHE A 151 -8.58 23.11 -0.37
N LYS A 152 -7.97 24.03 0.38
CA LYS A 152 -8.60 25.29 0.76
C LYS A 152 -8.07 26.44 -0.07
N GLY A 153 -8.98 27.11 -0.77
CA GLY A 153 -8.71 28.22 -1.66
C GLY A 153 -8.89 27.86 -3.14
N PRO A 154 -8.74 28.86 -4.02
CA PRO A 154 -9.01 28.69 -5.45
C PRO A 154 -7.99 27.73 -6.08
N ALA A 155 -8.48 26.61 -6.62
CA ALA A 155 -7.66 25.63 -7.34
C ALA A 155 -8.02 25.54 -8.83
N GLY A 156 -8.55 26.63 -9.40
CA GLY A 156 -8.96 26.70 -10.81
C GLY A 156 -7.84 26.35 -11.80
N ALA A 157 -6.57 26.63 -11.43
CA ALA A 157 -5.40 26.25 -12.22
C ALA A 157 -5.22 24.72 -12.35
N LEU A 158 -5.65 23.94 -11.35
CA LEU A 158 -5.54 22.48 -11.35
C LEU A 158 -6.78 21.79 -11.92
N TYR A 159 -7.97 22.31 -11.61
CA TYR A 159 -9.24 21.60 -11.84
C TYR A 159 -10.20 22.27 -12.82
N GLY A 160 -9.84 23.44 -13.36
CA GLY A 160 -10.69 24.20 -14.28
C GLY A 160 -11.68 25.09 -13.53
N GLY A 161 -11.87 26.32 -14.04
CA GLY A 161 -12.45 27.46 -13.32
C GLY A 161 -13.96 27.44 -13.03
N ILE A 162 -14.63 26.30 -12.93
CA ILE A 162 -16.07 26.26 -12.65
C ILE A 162 -16.33 25.67 -11.27
N GLY A 163 -16.61 26.57 -10.32
CA GLY A 163 -17.40 26.27 -9.13
C GLY A 163 -16.62 25.69 -7.96
N ALA A 164 -15.42 26.22 -7.69
CA ALA A 164 -14.83 26.11 -6.35
C ALA A 164 -13.83 27.21 -5.96
N VAL A 165 -14.37 28.32 -5.40
CA VAL A 165 -13.61 29.48 -4.91
C VAL A 165 -13.10 29.23 -3.50
N GLY A 166 -13.91 28.57 -2.67
CA GLY A 166 -13.55 28.12 -1.33
C GLY A 166 -12.59 26.93 -1.37
N GLY A 167 -12.67 26.10 -2.40
CA GLY A 167 -11.75 25.03 -2.70
C GLY A 167 -12.45 23.70 -3.00
N TYR A 168 -11.71 22.59 -2.94
CA TYR A 168 -12.23 21.28 -3.32
C TYR A 168 -12.07 20.26 -2.20
N ILE A 169 -13.05 19.38 -2.05
CA ILE A 169 -12.93 18.17 -1.23
C ILE A 169 -12.77 16.99 -2.18
N ASN A 170 -11.67 16.25 -2.00
CA ASN A 170 -11.33 15.07 -2.76
C ASN A 170 -11.51 13.83 -1.90
N THR A 171 -12.38 12.94 -2.35
CA THR A 171 -12.54 11.61 -1.75
C THR A 171 -11.61 10.63 -2.46
N VAL A 172 -10.64 10.09 -1.72
CA VAL A 172 -9.74 9.06 -2.25
C VAL A 172 -10.30 7.69 -1.90
N SER A 173 -10.47 6.85 -2.91
CA SER A 173 -10.99 5.50 -2.74
C SER A 173 -9.92 4.53 -2.24
N LYS A 174 -10.36 3.48 -1.54
CA LYS A 174 -9.51 2.34 -1.20
C LYS A 174 -9.03 1.67 -2.49
N ARG A 175 -7.77 1.24 -2.49
CA ARG A 175 -7.13 0.57 -3.63
C ARG A 175 -6.83 -0.89 -3.28
N PRO A 176 -6.79 -1.79 -4.28
CA PRO A 176 -6.39 -3.16 -4.02
C PRO A 176 -4.94 -3.21 -3.52
N GLU A 177 -4.72 -3.99 -2.48
CA GLU A 177 -3.39 -4.28 -1.96
C GLU A 177 -2.86 -5.59 -2.54
N ARG A 178 -1.53 -5.76 -2.52
CA ARG A 178 -0.88 -6.96 -3.06
C ARG A 178 -1.08 -8.17 -2.16
N GLU A 179 -1.23 -7.92 -0.88
CA GLU A 179 -1.45 -8.93 0.15
C GLU A 179 -2.95 -9.14 0.34
N SER A 180 -3.33 -10.38 0.62
CA SER A 180 -4.73 -10.70 0.89
C SER A 180 -5.12 -10.14 2.25
N PHE A 181 -6.24 -9.40 2.29
CA PHE A 181 -6.86 -8.94 3.52
C PHE A 181 -8.39 -9.08 3.42
N GLY A 182 -9.03 -9.13 4.58
CA GLY A 182 -10.49 -9.17 4.70
C GLY A 182 -10.92 -8.55 6.02
N GLU A 183 -11.98 -7.75 5.97
CA GLU A 183 -12.56 -7.08 7.13
C GLU A 183 -14.08 -7.31 7.14
N VAL A 184 -14.62 -7.68 8.30
CA VAL A 184 -16.07 -7.80 8.53
C VAL A 184 -16.39 -7.05 9.82
N GLY A 185 -17.31 -6.10 9.76
CA GLY A 185 -17.76 -5.31 10.89
C GLY A 185 -19.25 -5.47 11.15
N ASN A 186 -19.64 -5.69 12.41
CA ASN A 186 -21.05 -5.77 12.83
C ASN A 186 -21.69 -4.37 13.02
N ASN A 187 -20.86 -3.36 13.22
CA ASN A 187 -21.19 -1.94 13.29
C ASN A 187 -20.06 -1.08 12.69
N GLY A 188 -19.43 -1.60 11.64
CA GLY A 188 -18.67 -0.81 10.67
C GLY A 188 -17.18 -0.56 10.95
N TRP A 189 -16.60 -0.96 12.09
CA TRP A 189 -15.20 -0.62 12.38
C TRP A 189 -14.40 -1.79 12.99
N LEU A 190 -13.54 -2.42 12.18
CA LEU A 190 -12.42 -3.22 12.68
C LEU A 190 -11.12 -2.47 12.37
N VAL A 191 -10.33 -2.20 13.41
CA VAL A 191 -9.05 -1.50 13.27
C VAL A 191 -8.01 -2.47 12.73
N ARG A 192 -7.32 -2.09 11.66
CA ARG A 192 -5.97 -2.56 11.39
C ARG A 192 -4.99 -1.39 11.27
N PRO A 193 -3.78 -1.53 11.84
CA PRO A 193 -2.67 -0.64 11.54
C PRO A 193 -2.20 -0.91 10.11
N ARG A 194 -2.08 0.16 9.33
CA ARG A 194 -1.58 0.13 7.96
C ARG A 194 -0.09 -0.22 8.00
N THR A 195 0.28 -1.44 7.62
CA THR A 195 1.70 -1.79 7.41
C THR A 195 2.22 -1.08 6.16
N HIS A 196 2.81 0.10 6.35
CA HIS A 196 3.46 0.84 5.28
C HIS A 196 4.71 0.09 4.78
N HIS A 197 4.58 -0.63 3.67
CA HIS A 197 5.73 -1.09 2.88
C HIS A 197 5.95 -0.16 1.69
N HIS A 198 6.82 0.85 1.86
CA HIS A 198 7.25 1.68 0.74
C HIS A 198 8.14 0.89 -0.22
N ARG A 199 7.67 0.77 -1.46
CA ARG A 199 8.39 0.29 -2.63
C ARG A 199 9.55 1.26 -2.93
N ARG A 200 10.80 0.82 -2.77
CA ARG A 200 11.94 1.54 -3.38
C ARG A 200 11.84 1.41 -4.91
N GLN A 201 11.97 2.53 -5.62
CA GLN A 201 12.24 2.54 -7.05
C GLN A 201 13.62 1.89 -7.29
N PRO A 202 13.78 1.05 -8.33
CA PRO A 202 15.08 0.55 -8.71
C PRO A 202 15.85 1.63 -9.50
N GLY A 203 17.05 1.97 -9.01
CA GLY A 203 18.12 2.56 -9.83
C GLY A 203 18.20 4.08 -9.90
N ALA A 204 18.88 4.69 -8.93
CA ALA A 204 19.70 5.88 -9.19
C ALA A 204 21.08 5.59 -8.60
N GLY A 205 22.10 5.57 -9.46
CA GLY A 205 23.46 5.18 -9.13
C GLY A 205 24.03 5.95 -7.95
N GLN A 206 24.67 5.21 -7.05
CA GLN A 206 25.49 5.74 -5.97
C GLN A 206 26.58 6.61 -6.59
N ARG A 207 26.52 7.93 -6.36
CA ARG A 207 27.71 8.78 -6.51
C ARG A 207 28.63 8.49 -5.32
N PRO A 208 29.93 8.24 -5.55
CA PRO A 208 30.86 8.04 -4.45
C PRO A 208 31.02 9.35 -3.67
N GLU A 209 30.92 9.26 -2.34
CA GLU A 209 31.17 10.36 -1.42
C GLU A 209 32.65 10.76 -1.47
N HIS A 210 32.94 12.05 -1.62
CA HIS A 210 34.29 12.60 -1.46
C HIS A 210 34.61 12.77 0.03
N PRO A 211 35.84 12.43 0.48
CA PRO A 211 36.27 12.65 1.85
C PRO A 211 36.55 14.13 2.13
N PRO A 212 36.52 14.58 3.41
CA PRO A 212 36.60 15.99 3.76
C PRO A 212 38.05 16.40 4.02
N GLU A 213 38.75 16.90 3.00
CA GLU A 213 40.01 17.64 3.20
C GLU A 213 40.12 18.82 2.23
N CYS A 214 40.07 20.04 2.76
CA CYS A 214 41.19 21.00 2.73
C CYS A 214 40.67 22.41 3.06
N ARG A 215 40.39 22.66 4.35
CA ARG A 215 40.17 23.99 4.90
C ARG A 215 41.54 24.66 5.12
N ARG A 216 42.14 25.25 4.09
CA ARG A 216 43.28 26.19 4.24
C ARG A 216 43.61 26.95 2.95
N ARG A 217 43.18 28.21 2.86
CA ARG A 217 43.89 29.39 2.29
C ARG A 217 42.88 30.40 1.78
N GLU A 218 42.58 31.41 2.59
CA GLU A 218 42.26 32.77 2.12
C GLU A 218 42.26 33.73 3.31
N GLU A 219 43.42 33.80 3.98
CA GLU A 219 43.81 35.00 4.74
C GLU A 219 45.25 35.30 4.33
N LEU A 220 45.42 36.34 3.49
CA LEU A 220 46.57 37.26 3.35
C LEU A 220 46.71 37.79 1.90
N GLY A 221 46.61 39.13 1.76
CA GLY A 221 47.01 39.93 0.58
C GLY A 221 45.93 40.90 0.12
N LEU A 222 45.64 42.03 0.78
CA LEU A 222 46.39 43.29 0.88
C LEU A 222 46.51 44.10 -0.44
N SER A 223 46.03 45.37 -0.37
CA SER A 223 46.34 46.56 -1.19
C SER A 223 45.61 46.80 -2.52
N ARG A 224 44.64 47.73 -2.52
CA ARG A 224 44.78 49.15 -2.89
C ARG A 224 43.63 49.96 -2.32
#